data_AF-A0A261RJV3-F1
#
_entry.id   AF-A0A261RJV3-F1
#
_cell.length_a   1.000
_cell.length_b   1.000
_cell.length_c   1.000
_cell.angle_alpha   90.00
_cell.angle_beta   90.00
_cell.angle_gamma   90.00
#
_symmetry.space_group_name_H-M   'P 1'
#
loop_
_entity.id
_entity.type
_entity.pdbx_description
1 polymer ?
#
loop_
_entity_poly.entity_id
_entity_poly.type
_entity_poly.pdbx_seq_one_letter_code
_entity_poly.pdbx_strand_id
1 'polypeptide(L)'
;MPSAQAGQALPIVLALAAVGGIALVALYNVGQTAAARLRLTHAADAAAYSGALAQARTLNLLAYINRAQVAHQVAMAHLVTLASWAQFGQAQARQQSIRNPPASLIGALFGPSLGAAYARASHTGDALPGLAQAFQQHDQIVHQVLQQAAASAVEHLPASRQQTMLRVLHANYPEFYSSPGSQATAGASPLQLLESGGPADAVQRVSGNTPTHLRGMAELAAGRYDFLRPRTLTRHSAWIVHRRCPTRRHELRRRGGTWLGADGRWGAQDTLSYHALRSNRWIGCYYREYAMGWGQGGRAAPGSDEYIEKPPHDFSQQDFWRWVHEHTSWDIFTGRTNPMAGSYAVAGAARWRSRGLPSYFELARHAANAPLRFAIQVRQSAASLATTDAASQVRAPTGRYAYRGLRMSESVTVASAAETYFASPPGAADELAGLFRPYWQARLSPVASTDVFGALP
;
A
#
# COMPACT_ATOMS: atom_id res chain seq x y z
N MET A 1 -53.66 68.82 -63.72
CA MET A 1 -52.43 68.22 -63.15
C MET A 1 -52.83 67.24 -62.06
N PRO A 2 -52.52 65.94 -62.17
CA PRO A 2 -52.39 65.09 -61.01
C PRO A 2 -50.90 64.81 -60.75
N SER A 3 -50.45 65.17 -59.56
CA SER A 3 -49.12 64.90 -59.05
C SER A 3 -48.97 63.40 -58.84
N ALA A 4 -48.20 62.73 -59.71
CA ALA A 4 -47.80 61.35 -59.48
C ALA A 4 -46.86 61.31 -58.27
N GLN A 5 -47.34 60.80 -57.13
CA GLN A 5 -46.47 60.43 -56.01
C GLN A 5 -45.59 59.26 -56.44
N ALA A 6 -44.31 59.54 -56.67
CA ALA A 6 -43.30 58.51 -56.87
C ALA A 6 -42.97 57.88 -55.50
N GLY A 7 -43.37 56.61 -55.32
CA GLY A 7 -43.16 55.84 -54.10
C GLY A 7 -41.69 55.60 -53.78
N GLN A 8 -41.05 56.53 -53.06
CA GLN A 8 -39.68 56.40 -52.55
C GLN A 8 -39.55 55.50 -51.29
N ALA A 9 -40.65 55.00 -50.73
CA ALA A 9 -40.62 54.16 -49.53
C ALA A 9 -40.16 52.72 -49.80
N LEU A 10 -40.50 52.15 -50.96
CA LEU A 10 -40.17 50.76 -51.33
C LEU A 10 -38.65 50.45 -51.30
N PRO A 11 -37.76 51.26 -51.92
CA PRO A 11 -36.32 50.99 -51.87
C PRO A 11 -35.74 51.11 -50.45
N ILE A 12 -36.30 51.98 -49.59
CA ILE A 12 -35.88 52.13 -48.19
C ILE A 12 -36.31 50.91 -47.38
N VAL A 13 -37.55 50.43 -47.56
CA VAL A 13 -38.05 49.21 -46.90
C VAL A 13 -37.24 47.97 -47.32
N LEU A 14 -36.93 47.83 -48.60
CA LEU A 14 -36.08 46.75 -49.11
C LEU A 14 -34.65 46.82 -48.54
N ALA A 15 -34.06 48.02 -48.46
CA ALA A 15 -32.74 48.20 -47.86
C ALA A 15 -32.74 47.84 -46.38
N LEU A 16 -33.75 48.28 -45.61
CA LEU A 16 -33.92 47.93 -44.20
C LEU A 16 -34.14 46.43 -44.00
N ALA A 17 -34.96 45.78 -44.84
CA ALA A 17 -35.19 44.34 -44.79
C ALA A 17 -33.91 43.56 -45.11
N ALA A 18 -33.10 44.01 -46.09
CA ALA A 18 -31.82 43.40 -46.41
C ALA A 18 -30.82 43.53 -45.24
N VAL A 19 -30.72 44.71 -44.63
CA VAL A 19 -29.88 44.94 -43.45
C VAL A 19 -30.36 44.08 -42.27
N GLY A 20 -31.66 44.02 -42.03
CA GLY A 20 -32.26 43.16 -41.00
C GLY A 20 -31.98 41.68 -41.24
N GLY A 21 -32.07 41.20 -42.48
CA GLY A 21 -31.74 39.83 -42.86
C GLY A 21 -30.26 39.50 -42.63
N ILE A 22 -29.34 40.39 -43.00
CA ILE A 22 -27.90 40.23 -42.73
C ILE A 22 -27.64 40.19 -41.21
N ALA A 23 -28.28 41.09 -40.45
CA ALA A 23 -28.14 41.14 -39.00
C ALA A 23 -28.65 39.85 -38.33
N LEU A 24 -29.77 39.29 -38.79
CA LEU A 24 -30.30 38.01 -38.30
C LEU A 24 -29.36 36.85 -38.60
N VAL A 25 -28.78 36.78 -39.80
CA VAL A 25 -27.79 35.75 -40.16
C VAL A 25 -26.54 35.86 -39.30
N ALA A 26 -26.03 37.07 -39.08
CA ALA A 26 -24.89 37.31 -38.20
C ALA A 26 -25.22 36.88 -36.75
N LEU A 27 -26.39 37.25 -36.24
CA LEU A 27 -26.85 36.85 -34.90
C LEU A 27 -27.01 35.34 -34.78
N TYR A 28 -27.53 34.67 -35.80
CA TYR A 28 -27.63 33.21 -35.86
C TYR A 28 -26.25 32.54 -35.76
N ASN A 29 -25.26 32.97 -36.56
CA ASN A 29 -23.92 32.40 -36.53
C ASN A 29 -23.20 32.65 -35.19
N VAL A 30 -23.32 33.86 -34.64
CA VAL A 30 -22.79 34.18 -33.30
C VAL A 30 -23.48 33.33 -32.23
N GLY A 31 -24.80 33.14 -32.32
CA GLY A 31 -25.57 32.28 -31.42
C GLY A 31 -25.12 30.82 -31.48
N GLN A 32 -24.94 30.27 -32.69
CA GLN A 32 -24.49 28.88 -32.88
C GLN A 32 -23.06 28.67 -32.38
N THR A 33 -22.15 29.61 -32.67
CA THR A 33 -20.76 29.54 -32.18
C THR A 33 -20.67 29.72 -30.66
N ALA A 34 -21.46 30.62 -30.07
CA ALA A 34 -21.53 30.82 -28.63
C ALA A 34 -22.12 29.59 -27.91
N ALA A 35 -23.21 29.03 -28.43
CA ALA A 35 -23.83 27.82 -27.89
C ALA A 35 -22.88 26.61 -27.98
N ALA A 36 -22.20 26.45 -29.11
CA ALA A 36 -21.19 25.41 -29.28
C ALA A 36 -20.03 25.56 -28.30
N ARG A 37 -19.50 26.78 -28.13
CA ARG A 37 -18.45 27.07 -27.17
C ARG A 37 -18.89 26.79 -25.73
N LEU A 38 -20.09 27.18 -25.34
CA LEU A 38 -20.63 26.93 -24.00
C LEU A 38 -20.77 25.43 -23.72
N ARG A 39 -21.34 24.66 -24.65
CA ARG A 39 -21.45 23.20 -24.55
C ARG A 39 -20.07 22.55 -24.47
N LEU A 40 -19.12 23.02 -25.28
CA LEU A 40 -17.74 22.52 -25.28
C LEU A 40 -17.03 22.80 -23.95
N THR A 41 -17.26 23.96 -23.33
CA THR A 41 -16.74 24.28 -22.00
C THR A 41 -17.29 23.34 -20.94
N HIS A 42 -18.61 23.14 -20.87
CA HIS A 42 -19.19 22.22 -19.90
C HIS A 42 -18.70 20.77 -20.10
N ALA A 43 -18.56 20.32 -21.36
CA ALA A 43 -18.02 19.02 -21.68
C ALA A 43 -16.54 18.88 -21.29
N ALA A 44 -15.73 19.93 -21.54
CA ALA A 44 -14.32 19.98 -21.16
C ALA A 44 -14.14 19.97 -19.64
N ASP A 45 -14.92 20.75 -18.90
CA ASP A 45 -14.89 20.76 -17.43
C ASP A 45 -15.30 19.40 -16.85
N ALA A 46 -16.39 18.81 -17.36
CA ALA A 46 -16.82 17.48 -16.94
C ALA A 46 -15.75 16.42 -17.24
N ALA A 47 -15.09 16.49 -18.41
CA ALA A 47 -14.01 15.61 -18.78
C ALA A 47 -12.79 15.78 -17.86
N ALA A 48 -12.29 17.00 -17.68
CA ALA A 48 -11.15 17.30 -16.80
C ALA A 48 -11.40 16.84 -15.37
N TYR A 49 -12.56 17.17 -14.79
CA TYR A 49 -12.95 16.73 -13.46
C TYR A 49 -13.00 15.19 -13.35
N SER A 50 -13.58 14.52 -14.35
CA SER A 50 -13.68 13.05 -14.36
C SER A 50 -12.32 12.37 -14.51
N GLY A 51 -11.40 12.96 -15.26
CA GLY A 51 -10.01 12.51 -15.34
C GLY A 51 -9.30 12.61 -13.98
N ALA A 52 -9.43 13.74 -13.29
CA ALA A 52 -8.89 13.90 -11.94
C ALA A 52 -9.54 12.94 -10.93
N LEU A 53 -10.85 12.70 -11.05
CA LEU A 53 -11.55 11.74 -10.21
C LEU A 53 -11.07 10.29 -10.44
N ALA A 54 -10.83 9.91 -11.69
CA ALA A 54 -10.25 8.60 -12.00
C ALA A 54 -8.85 8.44 -11.39
N GLN A 55 -8.02 9.46 -11.49
CA GLN A 55 -6.71 9.50 -10.85
C GLN A 55 -6.81 9.39 -9.32
N ALA A 56 -7.69 10.18 -8.69
CA ALA A 56 -7.93 10.13 -7.24
C ALA A 56 -8.34 8.73 -6.76
N ARG A 57 -9.23 8.05 -7.50
CA ARG A 57 -9.65 6.67 -7.21
C ARG A 57 -8.48 5.70 -7.28
N THR A 58 -7.60 5.83 -8.27
CA THR A 58 -6.39 5.00 -8.37
C THR A 58 -5.46 5.23 -7.18
N LEU A 59 -5.23 6.48 -6.75
CA LEU A 59 -4.40 6.77 -5.57
C LEU A 59 -5.02 6.21 -4.28
N ASN A 60 -6.34 6.30 -4.13
CA ASN A 60 -7.06 5.67 -3.01
C ASN A 60 -6.95 4.14 -3.04
N LEU A 61 -7.03 3.51 -4.22
CA LEU A 61 -6.80 2.08 -4.38
C LEU A 61 -5.39 1.69 -3.94
N LEU A 62 -4.36 2.43 -4.36
CA LEU A 62 -2.99 2.21 -3.91
C LEU A 62 -2.87 2.32 -2.39
N ALA A 63 -3.57 3.28 -1.77
CA ALA A 63 -3.62 3.41 -0.32
C ALA A 63 -4.23 2.19 0.38
N TYR A 64 -5.29 1.61 -0.17
CA TYR A 64 -5.87 0.38 0.35
C TYR A 64 -4.94 -0.83 0.16
N ILE A 65 -4.27 -0.94 -0.98
CA ILE A 65 -3.31 -2.02 -1.25
C ILE A 65 -2.15 -1.94 -0.24
N ASN A 66 -1.55 -0.76 -0.03
CA ASN A 66 -0.45 -0.61 0.93
C ASN A 66 -0.87 -1.01 2.35
N ARG A 67 -2.07 -0.64 2.79
CA ARG A 67 -2.63 -1.07 4.09
C ARG A 67 -2.90 -2.57 4.15
N ALA A 68 -3.40 -3.16 3.06
CA ALA A 68 -3.63 -4.61 2.97
C ALA A 68 -2.30 -5.39 3.04
N GLN A 69 -1.24 -4.88 2.39
CA GLN A 69 0.10 -5.45 2.51
C GLN A 69 0.57 -5.45 3.98
N VAL A 70 0.40 -4.34 4.71
CA VAL A 70 0.71 -4.27 6.15
C VAL A 70 -0.10 -5.29 6.95
N ALA A 71 -1.41 -5.41 6.70
CA ALA A 71 -2.26 -6.38 7.39
C ALA A 71 -1.80 -7.84 7.16
N HIS A 72 -1.43 -8.19 5.93
CA HIS A 72 -0.87 -9.51 5.63
C HIS A 72 0.48 -9.74 6.31
N GLN A 73 1.34 -8.74 6.42
CA GLN A 73 2.59 -8.86 7.18
C GLN A 73 2.33 -9.12 8.67
N VAL A 74 1.33 -8.47 9.26
CA VAL A 74 0.94 -8.75 10.65
C VAL A 74 0.37 -10.17 10.79
N ALA A 75 -0.41 -10.66 9.82
CA ALA A 75 -0.88 -12.05 9.81
C ALA A 75 0.30 -13.05 9.74
N MET A 76 1.28 -12.79 8.87
CA MET A 76 2.50 -13.61 8.76
C MET A 76 3.31 -13.61 10.05
N ALA A 77 3.41 -12.47 10.75
CA ALA A 77 4.04 -12.39 12.07
C ALA A 77 3.34 -13.29 13.10
N HIS A 78 2.00 -13.31 13.11
CA HIS A 78 1.23 -14.22 13.97
C HIS A 78 1.48 -15.68 13.62
N LEU A 79 1.52 -16.04 12.34
CA LEU A 79 1.72 -17.42 11.89
C LEU A 79 3.10 -17.98 12.30
N VAL A 80 4.18 -17.22 12.14
CA VAL A 80 5.50 -17.67 12.62
C VAL A 80 5.55 -17.77 14.15
N THR A 81 4.85 -16.88 14.84
CA THR A 81 4.73 -16.92 16.31
C THR A 81 3.95 -18.15 16.77
N LEU A 82 2.86 -18.49 16.09
CA LEU A 82 2.08 -19.70 16.35
C LEU A 82 2.90 -20.96 16.06
N ALA A 83 3.73 -20.98 15.02
CA ALA A 83 4.63 -22.10 14.76
C ALA A 83 5.68 -22.28 15.87
N SER A 84 6.31 -21.19 16.30
CA SER A 84 7.22 -21.17 17.46
C SER A 84 6.52 -21.72 18.71
N TRP A 85 5.31 -21.23 18.99
CA TRP A 85 4.51 -21.67 20.14
C TRP A 85 4.08 -23.14 20.05
N ALA A 86 3.71 -23.62 18.86
CA ALA A 86 3.32 -25.01 18.63
C ALA A 86 4.48 -25.97 18.88
N GLN A 87 5.66 -25.66 18.34
CA GLN A 87 6.89 -26.43 18.59
C GLN A 87 7.28 -26.37 20.07
N PHE A 88 7.20 -25.19 20.68
CA PHE A 88 7.45 -25.00 22.11
C PHE A 88 6.59 -25.91 22.98
N GLY A 89 5.28 -25.97 22.71
CA GLY A 89 4.35 -26.86 23.41
C GLY A 89 4.70 -28.35 23.25
N GLN A 90 5.03 -28.77 22.02
CA GLN A 90 5.45 -30.15 21.74
C GLN A 90 6.75 -30.54 22.46
N ALA A 91 7.76 -29.67 22.42
CA ALA A 91 9.00 -29.85 23.15
C ALA A 91 8.75 -29.92 24.66
N GLN A 92 7.86 -29.07 25.17
CA GLN A 92 7.52 -29.04 26.60
C GLN A 92 6.79 -30.29 27.06
N ALA A 93 5.82 -30.78 26.28
CA ALA A 93 5.14 -32.05 26.53
C ALA A 93 6.12 -33.23 26.51
N ARG A 94 7.05 -33.25 25.55
CA ARG A 94 8.11 -34.27 25.49
C ARG A 94 8.99 -34.26 26.74
N GLN A 95 9.52 -33.10 27.14
CA GLN A 95 10.36 -32.98 28.33
C GLN A 95 9.63 -33.39 29.61
N GLN A 96 8.35 -33.02 29.72
CA GLN A 96 7.49 -33.42 30.83
C GLN A 96 7.32 -34.95 30.89
N SER A 97 7.13 -35.60 29.73
CA SER A 97 6.93 -37.06 29.64
C SER A 97 8.16 -37.85 30.10
N ILE A 98 9.36 -37.34 29.80
CA ILE A 98 10.63 -37.93 30.25
C ILE A 98 11.09 -37.40 31.62
N ARG A 99 10.25 -36.59 32.28
CA ARG A 99 10.49 -36.00 33.62
C ARG A 99 11.82 -35.24 33.71
N ASN A 100 12.16 -34.48 32.67
CA ASN A 100 13.40 -33.70 32.61
C ASN A 100 13.12 -32.20 32.40
N PRO A 101 12.97 -31.41 33.47
CA PRO A 101 12.87 -31.79 34.88
C PRO A 101 11.45 -32.28 35.26
N PRO A 102 11.24 -32.93 36.41
CA PRO A 102 9.91 -33.31 36.86
C PRO A 102 9.04 -32.08 37.21
N ALA A 103 7.74 -32.13 36.91
CA ALA A 103 6.84 -31.02 37.22
C ALA A 103 6.70 -30.73 38.72
N SER A 104 6.83 -31.75 39.57
CA SER A 104 6.87 -31.60 41.02
C SER A 104 8.07 -30.77 41.49
N LEU A 105 9.24 -30.95 40.87
CA LEU A 105 10.43 -30.15 41.16
C LEU A 105 10.20 -28.68 40.77
N ILE A 106 9.64 -28.43 39.59
CA ILE A 106 9.31 -27.07 39.14
C ILE A 106 8.30 -26.41 40.10
N GLY A 107 7.28 -27.17 40.53
CA GLY A 107 6.31 -26.72 41.52
C GLY A 107 6.93 -26.37 42.87
N ALA A 108 7.83 -27.22 43.37
CA ALA A 108 8.52 -26.99 44.65
C ALA A 108 9.47 -25.77 44.62
N LEU A 109 10.15 -25.55 43.49
CA LEU A 109 11.13 -24.46 43.37
C LEU A 109 10.50 -23.11 43.04
N PHE A 110 9.49 -23.08 42.17
CA PHE A 110 8.96 -21.84 41.59
C PHE A 110 7.47 -21.59 41.90
N GLY A 111 6.82 -22.51 42.60
CA GLY A 111 5.43 -22.39 43.04
C GLY A 111 4.48 -23.40 42.35
N PRO A 112 3.43 -23.84 43.04
CA PRO A 112 2.57 -24.94 42.59
C PRO A 112 1.85 -24.66 41.27
N SER A 113 1.51 -23.39 40.99
CA SER A 113 0.86 -22.99 39.73
C SER A 113 1.75 -23.21 38.51
N LEU A 114 3.06 -22.95 38.61
CA LEU A 114 4.02 -23.19 37.52
C LEU A 114 4.28 -24.68 37.31
N GLY A 115 4.39 -25.47 38.40
CA GLY A 115 4.46 -26.92 38.31
C GLY A 115 3.24 -27.53 37.62
N ALA A 116 2.04 -27.09 38.00
CA ALA A 116 0.79 -27.52 37.37
C ALA A 116 0.69 -27.09 35.90
N ALA A 117 1.12 -25.87 35.55
CA ALA A 117 1.14 -25.40 34.16
C ALA A 117 2.10 -26.23 33.31
N TYR A 118 3.30 -26.55 33.82
CA TYR A 118 4.26 -27.40 33.12
C TYR A 118 3.74 -28.84 32.99
N ALA A 119 3.07 -29.39 34.01
CA ALA A 119 2.46 -30.72 33.96
C ALA A 119 1.34 -30.85 32.92
N ARG A 120 0.68 -29.75 32.55
CA ARG A 120 -0.38 -29.70 31.53
C ARG A 120 0.15 -29.41 30.12
N ALA A 121 1.47 -29.41 29.92
CA ALA A 121 2.05 -29.24 28.59
C ALA A 121 1.49 -30.33 27.67
N SER A 122 0.92 -29.90 26.54
CA SER A 122 0.26 -30.80 25.58
C SER A 122 0.94 -30.72 24.22
N HIS A 123 0.94 -31.85 23.52
CA HIS A 123 1.25 -31.86 22.09
C HIS A 123 0.20 -31.03 21.35
N THR A 124 0.64 -30.12 20.50
CA THR A 124 -0.23 -29.24 19.70
C THR A 124 -0.75 -29.90 18.42
N GLY A 125 -0.65 -31.24 18.34
CA GLY A 125 -1.00 -32.02 17.16
C GLY A 125 -0.17 -31.63 15.93
N ASP A 126 -0.73 -31.86 14.75
CA ASP A 126 -0.08 -31.61 13.47
C ASP A 126 -0.45 -30.23 12.89
N ALA A 127 -0.28 -29.18 13.71
CA ALA A 127 -0.69 -27.81 13.34
C ALA A 127 0.28 -27.13 12.34
N LEU A 128 1.54 -27.57 12.29
CA LEU A 128 2.59 -26.92 11.49
C LEU A 128 2.31 -26.91 9.98
N PRO A 129 1.83 -28.00 9.34
CA PRO A 129 1.49 -27.98 7.93
C PRO A 129 0.41 -26.94 7.57
N GLY A 130 -0.65 -26.85 8.39
CA GLY A 130 -1.72 -25.86 8.19
C GLY A 130 -1.24 -24.42 8.35
N LEU A 131 -0.41 -24.15 9.36
CA LEU A 131 0.22 -22.83 9.55
C LEU A 131 1.15 -22.47 8.39
N ALA A 132 1.91 -23.45 7.87
CA ALA A 132 2.80 -23.27 6.73
C ALA A 132 2.00 -22.92 5.47
N GLN A 133 0.89 -23.63 5.21
CA GLN A 133 0.00 -23.35 4.08
C GLN A 133 -0.59 -21.94 4.17
N ALA A 134 -1.13 -21.55 5.33
CA ALA A 134 -1.67 -20.20 5.55
C ALA A 134 -0.59 -19.12 5.34
N PHE A 135 0.64 -19.37 5.81
CA PHE A 135 1.75 -18.44 5.62
C PHE A 135 2.11 -18.28 4.14
N GLN A 136 2.18 -19.39 3.38
CA GLN A 136 2.43 -19.34 1.94
C GLN A 136 1.33 -18.59 1.18
N GLN A 137 0.06 -18.79 1.56
CA GLN A 137 -1.07 -18.07 0.95
C GLN A 137 -0.94 -16.56 1.14
N HIS A 138 -0.60 -16.09 2.34
CA HIS A 138 -0.38 -14.67 2.59
C HIS A 138 0.83 -14.12 1.81
N ASP A 139 1.96 -14.83 1.79
CA ASP A 139 3.14 -14.42 1.01
C ASP A 139 2.81 -14.33 -0.49
N GLN A 140 2.02 -15.28 -1.01
CA GLN A 140 1.52 -15.29 -2.39
C GLN A 140 0.62 -14.09 -2.68
N ILE A 141 -0.41 -13.85 -1.87
CA ILE A 141 -1.33 -12.71 -2.05
C ILE A 141 -0.56 -11.39 -2.08
N VAL A 142 0.39 -11.19 -1.16
CA VAL A 142 1.18 -9.95 -1.09
C VAL A 142 1.93 -9.67 -2.39
N HIS A 143 2.64 -10.65 -2.94
CA HIS A 143 3.55 -10.43 -4.06
C HIS A 143 2.94 -10.72 -5.44
N GLN A 144 2.00 -11.66 -5.53
CA GLN A 144 1.39 -12.07 -6.81
C GLN A 144 0.05 -11.38 -7.05
N VAL A 145 -0.62 -10.86 -6.01
CA VAL A 145 -1.90 -10.16 -6.18
C VAL A 145 -1.71 -8.67 -5.90
N LEU A 146 -1.38 -8.30 -4.66
CA LEU A 146 -1.36 -6.89 -4.25
C LEU A 146 -0.25 -6.09 -4.93
N GLN A 147 0.98 -6.61 -4.97
CA GLN A 147 2.10 -5.92 -5.62
C GLN A 147 1.90 -5.80 -7.14
N GLN A 148 1.31 -6.81 -7.78
CA GLN A 148 1.01 -6.78 -9.22
C GLN A 148 -0.15 -5.83 -9.54
N ALA A 149 -1.23 -5.86 -8.75
CA ALA A 149 -2.35 -4.94 -8.88
C ALA A 149 -1.90 -3.48 -8.72
N ALA A 150 -1.04 -3.19 -7.75
CA ALA A 150 -0.48 -1.86 -7.58
C ALA A 150 0.38 -1.42 -8.77
N ALA A 151 1.23 -2.32 -9.30
CA ALA A 151 2.05 -2.03 -10.46
C ALA A 151 1.20 -1.75 -11.71
N SER A 152 0.20 -2.59 -11.97
CA SER A 152 -0.74 -2.42 -13.08
C SER A 152 -1.53 -1.12 -12.95
N ALA A 153 -2.00 -0.78 -11.74
CA ALA A 153 -2.73 0.44 -11.46
C ALA A 153 -1.90 1.70 -11.75
N VAL A 154 -0.61 1.71 -11.40
CA VAL A 154 0.30 2.83 -11.69
C VAL A 154 0.62 2.91 -13.18
N GLU A 155 0.96 1.78 -13.81
CA GLU A 155 1.30 1.71 -15.24
C GLU A 155 0.15 2.20 -16.14
N HIS A 156 -1.09 1.82 -15.82
CA HIS A 156 -2.26 2.14 -16.64
C HIS A 156 -2.97 3.43 -16.22
N LEU A 157 -2.47 4.15 -15.21
CA LEU A 157 -3.11 5.37 -14.71
C LEU A 157 -3.28 6.42 -15.81
N PRO A 158 -2.25 6.78 -16.62
CA PRO A 158 -2.40 7.80 -17.66
C PRO A 158 -3.45 7.42 -18.71
N ALA A 159 -3.41 6.18 -19.20
CA ALA A 159 -4.36 5.69 -20.20
C ALA A 159 -5.80 5.61 -19.67
N SER A 160 -5.97 5.14 -18.42
CA SER A 160 -7.29 5.06 -17.76
C SER A 160 -7.91 6.45 -17.56
N ARG A 161 -7.08 7.44 -17.17
CA ARG A 161 -7.49 8.84 -17.06
C ARG A 161 -7.96 9.37 -18.41
N GLN A 162 -7.14 9.26 -19.45
CA GLN A 162 -7.46 9.72 -20.81
C GLN A 162 -8.75 9.06 -21.34
N GLN A 163 -8.89 7.74 -21.18
CA GLN A 163 -10.08 7.01 -21.62
C GLN A 163 -11.35 7.43 -20.88
N THR A 164 -11.23 7.79 -19.59
CA THR A 164 -12.34 8.34 -18.81
C THR A 164 -12.77 9.70 -19.36
N MET A 165 -11.81 10.58 -19.66
CA MET A 165 -12.09 11.90 -20.26
C MET A 165 -12.78 11.77 -21.61
N LEU A 166 -12.26 10.90 -22.48
CA LEU A 166 -12.84 10.64 -23.79
C LEU A 166 -14.26 10.06 -23.70
N ARG A 167 -14.52 9.14 -22.76
CA ARG A 167 -15.88 8.61 -22.50
C ARG A 167 -16.86 9.72 -22.11
N VAL A 168 -16.44 10.67 -21.28
CA VAL A 168 -17.27 11.82 -20.88
C VAL A 168 -17.52 12.75 -22.06
N LEU A 169 -16.50 13.05 -22.87
CA LEU A 169 -16.66 13.86 -24.08
C LEU A 169 -17.64 13.20 -25.07
N HIS A 170 -17.51 11.89 -25.31
CA HIS A 170 -18.40 11.16 -26.20
C HIS A 170 -19.85 11.15 -25.69
N ALA A 171 -20.04 10.98 -24.37
CA ALA A 171 -21.37 11.03 -23.75
C ALA A 171 -22.02 12.42 -23.87
N ASN A 172 -21.22 13.49 -23.93
CA ASN A 172 -21.71 14.85 -24.13
C ASN A 172 -22.00 15.18 -25.61
N TYR A 173 -21.52 14.37 -26.56
CA TYR A 173 -21.70 14.55 -28.01
C TYR A 173 -22.10 13.24 -28.72
N PRO A 174 -23.22 12.59 -28.32
CA PRO A 174 -23.64 11.32 -28.90
C PRO A 174 -23.91 11.40 -30.41
N GLU A 175 -24.25 12.58 -30.93
CA GLU A 175 -24.48 12.82 -32.37
C GLU A 175 -23.25 12.53 -33.23
N PHE A 176 -22.04 12.58 -32.66
CA PHE A 176 -20.79 12.30 -33.35
C PHE A 176 -20.35 10.84 -33.20
N TYR A 177 -20.92 10.10 -32.24
CA TYR A 177 -20.49 8.77 -31.86
C TYR A 177 -21.70 7.83 -31.74
N SER A 178 -22.15 7.33 -32.89
CA SER A 178 -23.38 6.53 -33.03
C SER A 178 -23.23 5.03 -32.75
N SER A 179 -22.04 4.53 -32.38
CA SER A 179 -21.81 3.11 -32.05
C SER A 179 -21.48 2.89 -30.57
N PRO A 180 -22.36 2.26 -29.78
CA PRO A 180 -22.05 1.83 -28.42
C PRO A 180 -21.05 0.67 -28.46
N GLY A 181 -19.76 0.99 -28.44
CA GLY A 181 -18.68 -0.02 -28.43
C GLY A 181 -17.37 0.40 -29.10
N SER A 182 -17.36 1.46 -29.92
CA SER A 182 -16.10 1.97 -30.48
C SER A 182 -15.25 2.60 -29.36
N GLN A 183 -14.01 2.16 -29.19
CA GLN A 183 -13.08 2.80 -28.27
C GLN A 183 -12.96 4.29 -28.63
N ALA A 184 -13.18 5.16 -27.65
CA ALA A 184 -13.03 6.59 -27.83
C ALA A 184 -11.55 6.91 -28.05
N THR A 185 -11.20 7.48 -29.21
CA THR A 185 -9.83 7.81 -29.58
C THR A 185 -9.62 9.33 -29.55
N ALA A 186 -8.43 9.77 -29.13
CA ALA A 186 -8.12 11.19 -28.94
C ALA A 186 -8.11 12.04 -30.23
N GLY A 187 -8.14 11.40 -31.40
CA GLY A 187 -8.15 12.03 -32.72
C GLY A 187 -9.42 11.79 -33.54
N ALA A 188 -10.48 11.26 -32.94
CA ALA A 188 -11.74 11.06 -33.67
C ALA A 188 -12.38 12.41 -33.99
N SER A 189 -12.30 12.83 -35.26
CA SER A 189 -13.10 13.95 -35.75
C SER A 189 -14.58 13.73 -35.41
N PRO A 190 -15.28 14.73 -34.85
CA PRO A 190 -14.90 16.14 -34.87
C PRO A 190 -14.27 16.70 -33.58
N LEU A 191 -13.99 15.88 -32.55
CA LEU A 191 -13.42 16.35 -31.27
C LEU A 191 -12.00 15.84 -31.07
N GLN A 192 -11.09 16.75 -30.73
CA GLN A 192 -9.70 16.41 -30.40
C GLN A 192 -9.40 16.78 -28.96
N LEU A 193 -8.73 15.88 -28.24
CA LEU A 193 -8.31 16.06 -26.85
C LEU A 193 -6.78 16.13 -26.77
N LEU A 194 -6.28 17.24 -26.27
CA LEU A 194 -4.86 17.46 -25.97
C LEU A 194 -4.69 17.57 -24.45
N GLU A 195 -3.64 16.98 -23.91
CA GLU A 195 -3.33 17.03 -22.48
C GLU A 195 -1.98 17.72 -22.24
N SER A 196 -1.88 18.45 -21.14
CA SER A 196 -0.65 19.10 -20.68
C SER A 196 -0.40 18.75 -19.21
N GLY A 197 0.82 18.28 -18.91
CA GLY A 197 1.20 17.78 -17.60
C GLY A 197 0.60 16.41 -17.25
N GLY A 198 0.76 15.99 -16.00
CA GLY A 198 0.21 14.73 -15.50
C GLY A 198 1.04 14.12 -14.37
N PRO A 199 0.54 13.07 -13.70
CA PRO A 199 1.15 12.50 -12.50
C PRO A 199 2.18 11.38 -12.80
N ALA A 200 2.73 11.31 -14.02
CA ALA A 200 3.52 10.15 -14.47
C ALA A 200 4.72 9.82 -13.55
N ASP A 201 5.23 10.86 -12.89
CA ASP A 201 6.38 10.91 -12.01
C ASP A 201 5.99 11.20 -10.54
N ALA A 202 4.69 11.36 -10.26
CA ALA A 202 4.17 11.61 -8.92
C ALA A 202 4.18 10.38 -8.02
N VAL A 203 4.13 9.18 -8.59
CA VAL A 203 4.11 7.90 -7.87
C VAL A 203 5.35 7.10 -8.20
N GLN A 204 6.07 6.65 -7.18
CA GLN A 204 7.32 5.91 -7.32
C GLN A 204 7.26 4.58 -6.59
N ARG A 205 8.00 3.59 -7.10
CA ARG A 205 8.19 2.30 -6.43
C ARG A 205 9.23 2.47 -5.32
N VAL A 206 8.92 2.02 -4.12
CA VAL A 206 9.78 2.09 -2.94
C VAL A 206 10.05 0.67 -2.40
N SER A 207 11.27 0.42 -1.95
CA SER A 207 11.61 -0.82 -1.24
C SER A 207 10.90 -0.87 0.11
N GLY A 208 10.20 -1.97 0.42
CA GLY A 208 9.47 -2.08 1.67
C GLY A 208 10.34 -2.22 2.90
N ASN A 209 11.59 -2.68 2.76
CA ASN A 209 12.46 -3.06 3.88
C ASN A 209 13.29 -1.90 4.47
N THR A 210 12.95 -0.65 4.17
CA THR A 210 13.57 0.54 4.76
C THR A 210 12.85 0.93 6.07
N PRO A 211 13.56 1.31 7.15
CA PRO A 211 12.97 1.44 8.50
C PRO A 211 11.77 2.40 8.62
N THR A 212 11.72 3.48 7.84
CA THR A 212 10.72 4.55 7.95
C THR A 212 9.47 4.34 7.09
N HIS A 213 9.39 3.23 6.38
CA HIS A 213 8.39 3.00 5.32
C HIS A 213 7.49 1.79 5.66
N LEU A 214 7.18 0.93 4.69
CA LEU A 214 6.32 -0.24 4.88
C LEU A 214 6.76 -1.10 6.08
N ARG A 215 8.07 -1.28 6.28
CA ARG A 215 8.66 -1.95 7.44
C ARG A 215 8.20 -1.34 8.76
N GLY A 216 8.43 -0.04 8.93
CA GLY A 216 8.05 0.67 10.16
C GLY A 216 6.56 0.57 10.43
N MET A 217 5.72 0.68 9.38
CA MET A 217 4.27 0.49 9.51
C MET A 217 3.89 -0.94 9.91
N ALA A 218 4.54 -1.96 9.35
CA ALA A 218 4.32 -3.35 9.73
C ALA A 218 4.76 -3.65 11.17
N GLU A 219 5.91 -3.13 11.61
CA GLU A 219 6.41 -3.26 12.98
C GLU A 219 5.52 -2.53 13.98
N LEU A 220 5.11 -1.29 13.68
CA LEU A 220 4.16 -0.52 14.50
C LEU A 220 2.80 -1.21 14.61
N ALA A 221 2.28 -1.75 13.50
CA ALA A 221 1.02 -2.47 13.49
C ALA A 221 1.11 -3.79 14.28
N ALA A 222 2.21 -4.53 14.13
CA ALA A 222 2.47 -5.75 14.91
C ALA A 222 2.61 -5.46 16.41
N GLY A 223 3.24 -4.34 16.79
CA GLY A 223 3.44 -3.93 18.19
C GLY A 223 2.17 -3.65 18.99
N ARG A 224 1.01 -3.53 18.31
CA ARG A 224 -0.32 -3.42 18.94
C ARG A 224 -0.84 -4.74 19.52
N TYR A 225 -0.27 -5.87 19.11
CA TYR A 225 -0.69 -7.19 19.55
C TYR A 225 0.25 -7.73 20.62
N ASP A 226 -0.26 -7.90 21.85
CA ASP A 226 0.54 -8.41 22.98
C ASP A 226 1.16 -9.78 22.70
N PHE A 227 0.50 -10.61 21.90
CA PHE A 227 1.00 -11.93 21.50
C PHE A 227 2.34 -11.84 20.75
N LEU A 228 2.58 -10.78 19.99
CA LEU A 228 3.81 -10.58 19.20
C LEU A 228 4.93 -9.87 19.98
N ARG A 229 4.64 -9.34 21.16
CA ARG A 229 5.64 -8.65 22.01
C ARG A 229 6.69 -9.63 22.56
N PRO A 230 7.84 -9.13 23.05
CA PRO A 230 8.81 -9.97 23.75
C PRO A 230 8.18 -10.71 24.95
N ARG A 231 8.36 -12.04 24.98
CA ARG A 231 7.83 -12.96 26.00
C ARG A 231 8.94 -13.39 26.95
N THR A 232 9.50 -12.42 27.67
CA THR A 232 10.67 -12.62 28.54
C THR A 232 10.28 -12.62 30.01
N LEU A 233 10.67 -13.66 30.74
CA LEU A 233 10.42 -13.79 32.18
C LEU A 233 11.58 -14.50 32.87
N THR A 234 11.97 -14.04 34.05
CA THR A 234 12.82 -14.81 34.96
C THR A 234 12.12 -14.94 36.30
N ARG A 235 12.06 -16.16 36.84
CA ARG A 235 11.61 -16.45 38.20
C ARG A 235 12.75 -17.09 38.98
N HIS A 236 12.90 -16.71 40.23
CA HIS A 236 13.93 -17.25 41.12
C HIS A 236 13.28 -18.15 42.17
N SER A 237 13.98 -19.18 42.62
CA SER A 237 13.54 -19.98 43.77
C SER A 237 13.58 -19.18 45.07
N ALA A 238 12.69 -19.48 46.01
CA ALA A 238 12.58 -18.75 47.27
C ALA A 238 13.76 -18.96 48.24
N TRP A 239 14.38 -20.14 48.19
CA TRP A 239 15.34 -20.59 49.22
C TRP A 239 16.79 -20.48 48.77
N ILE A 240 17.71 -20.33 49.73
CA ILE A 240 19.15 -20.43 49.48
C ILE A 240 19.46 -21.85 49.01
N VAL A 241 20.09 -21.98 47.85
CA VAL A 241 20.41 -23.28 47.24
C VAL A 241 21.75 -23.81 47.73
N HIS A 242 22.79 -22.96 47.70
CA HIS A 242 24.15 -23.33 48.10
C HIS A 242 24.73 -22.25 49.02
N ARG A 243 25.29 -22.67 50.16
CA ARG A 243 25.95 -21.74 51.12
C ARG A 243 27.13 -20.97 50.49
N ARG A 244 27.84 -21.58 49.54
CA ARG A 244 28.93 -20.94 48.77
C ARG A 244 28.44 -19.88 47.78
N CYS A 245 27.14 -19.89 47.46
CA CYS A 245 26.52 -19.00 46.48
C CYS A 245 25.27 -18.33 47.09
N PRO A 246 25.39 -17.63 48.26
CA PRO A 246 24.23 -17.25 49.07
C PRO A 246 23.34 -16.20 48.40
N THR A 247 23.85 -15.47 47.41
CA THR A 247 23.12 -14.46 46.63
C THR A 247 22.47 -15.02 45.36
N ARG A 248 22.80 -16.24 44.95
CA ARG A 248 22.26 -16.87 43.73
C ARG A 248 21.13 -17.83 44.07
N ARG A 249 20.22 -18.03 43.13
CA ARG A 249 19.02 -18.88 43.27
C ARG A 249 18.89 -19.74 42.03
N HIS A 250 18.14 -20.84 42.11
CA HIS A 250 17.66 -21.50 40.90
C HIS A 250 16.85 -20.51 40.07
N GLU A 251 16.92 -20.62 38.74
CA GLU A 251 16.18 -19.71 37.86
C GLU A 251 15.33 -20.49 36.87
N LEU A 252 14.12 -19.99 36.64
CA LEU A 252 13.26 -20.41 35.54
C LEU A 252 13.23 -19.27 34.53
N ARG A 253 13.79 -19.48 33.34
CA ARG A 253 13.99 -18.44 32.34
C ARG A 253 13.15 -18.73 31.11
N ARG A 254 12.22 -17.82 30.80
CA ARG A 254 11.49 -17.78 29.53
C ARG A 254 12.08 -16.70 28.64
N ARG A 255 12.46 -17.04 27.42
CA ARG A 255 12.89 -16.07 26.41
C ARG A 255 12.09 -16.31 25.15
N GLY A 256 11.52 -15.26 24.60
CA GLY A 256 10.86 -15.37 23.32
C GLY A 256 10.44 -14.02 22.78
N GLY A 257 10.06 -14.02 21.52
CA GLY A 257 9.65 -12.81 20.83
C GLY A 257 9.37 -13.08 19.37
N THR A 258 8.87 -12.05 18.71
CA THR A 258 8.61 -12.04 17.29
C THR A 258 9.30 -10.80 16.72
N TRP A 259 10.01 -10.95 15.62
CA TRP A 259 10.79 -9.88 15.02
C TRP A 259 10.73 -9.95 13.50
N LEU A 260 11.05 -8.81 12.89
CA LEU A 260 11.26 -8.71 11.46
C LEU A 260 12.77 -8.61 11.21
N GLY A 261 13.34 -9.60 10.52
CA GLY A 261 14.76 -9.64 10.20
C GLY A 261 15.20 -8.52 9.27
N ALA A 262 16.50 -8.24 9.20
CA ALA A 262 17.06 -7.25 8.29
C ALA A 262 16.85 -7.59 6.80
N ASP A 263 16.50 -8.84 6.50
CA ASP A 263 16.09 -9.32 5.17
C ASP A 263 14.59 -9.13 4.88
N GLY A 264 13.86 -8.47 5.79
CA GLY A 264 12.42 -8.25 5.67
C GLY A 264 11.58 -9.49 5.92
N ARG A 265 12.12 -10.54 6.56
CA ARG A 265 11.39 -11.78 6.87
C ARG A 265 11.04 -11.90 8.35
N TRP A 266 9.84 -12.34 8.65
CA TRP A 266 9.41 -12.57 10.02
C TRP A 266 10.08 -13.80 10.63
N GLY A 267 10.43 -13.68 11.91
CA GLY A 267 10.91 -14.77 12.75
C GLY A 267 10.28 -14.70 14.13
N ALA A 268 10.15 -15.86 14.77
CA ALA A 268 9.75 -15.97 16.16
C ALA A 268 10.48 -17.14 16.82
N GLN A 269 10.80 -16.98 18.09
CA GLN A 269 11.40 -18.04 18.90
C GLN A 269 10.83 -17.96 20.30
N ASP A 270 10.63 -19.12 20.92
CA ASP A 270 10.19 -19.28 22.30
C ASP A 270 11.02 -20.38 22.95
N THR A 271 11.57 -20.09 24.13
CA THR A 271 12.36 -21.02 24.94
C THR A 271 12.00 -20.89 26.40
N LEU A 272 12.07 -22.00 27.12
CA LEU A 272 11.90 -22.10 28.55
C LEU A 272 12.94 -23.09 29.07
N SER A 273 13.74 -22.66 30.04
CA SER A 273 14.73 -23.51 30.67
C SER A 273 14.75 -23.33 32.18
N TYR A 274 14.96 -24.45 32.87
CA TYR A 274 15.30 -24.48 34.28
C TYR A 274 16.83 -24.40 34.42
N HIS A 275 17.32 -23.33 35.02
CA HIS A 275 18.73 -23.10 35.30
C HIS A 275 19.02 -23.51 36.74
N ALA A 276 19.59 -24.70 36.89
CA ALA A 276 19.96 -25.24 38.19
C ALA A 276 21.27 -24.59 38.65
N LEU A 277 21.23 -23.83 39.76
CA LEU A 277 22.45 -23.38 40.41
C LEU A 277 23.24 -24.58 40.93
N ARG A 278 24.48 -24.72 40.47
CA ARG A 278 25.46 -25.73 40.86
C ARG A 278 26.72 -25.05 41.39
N SER A 279 27.53 -25.81 42.10
CA SER A 279 28.86 -25.36 42.53
C SER A 279 29.84 -26.54 42.49
N ASN A 280 31.04 -26.29 41.99
CA ASN A 280 32.17 -27.22 42.12
C ASN A 280 33.44 -26.45 42.55
N ARG A 281 34.52 -27.18 42.82
CA ARG A 281 35.79 -26.59 43.29
C ARG A 281 36.61 -25.89 42.20
N TRP A 282 36.27 -26.08 40.93
CA TRP A 282 37.10 -25.67 39.79
C TRP A 282 36.64 -24.34 39.20
N ILE A 283 35.34 -24.20 38.95
CA ILE A 283 34.74 -23.02 38.30
C ILE A 283 33.77 -22.27 39.22
N GLY A 284 33.67 -22.67 40.49
CA GLY A 284 32.79 -22.03 41.45
C GLY A 284 31.31 -22.25 41.14
N CYS A 285 30.50 -21.21 41.33
CA CYS A 285 29.04 -21.23 41.17
C CYS A 285 28.63 -21.00 39.71
N TYR A 286 27.85 -21.90 39.13
CA TYR A 286 27.39 -21.80 37.75
C TYR A 286 25.96 -22.33 37.59
N TYR A 287 25.33 -22.02 36.47
CA TYR A 287 24.02 -22.52 36.09
C TYR A 287 24.14 -23.68 35.10
N ARG A 288 23.56 -24.83 35.47
CA ARG A 288 23.31 -25.92 34.51
C ARG A 288 21.93 -25.71 33.90
N GLU A 289 21.87 -25.59 32.58
CA GLU A 289 20.62 -25.46 31.85
C GLU A 289 19.93 -26.84 31.68
N TYR A 290 18.64 -26.89 31.96
CA TYR A 290 17.72 -27.95 31.56
C TYR A 290 16.69 -27.33 30.63
N ALA A 291 16.80 -27.59 29.33
CA ALA A 291 15.84 -27.11 28.35
C ALA A 291 14.48 -27.77 28.58
N MET A 292 13.46 -26.96 28.89
CA MET A 292 12.12 -27.44 29.22
C MET A 292 11.15 -27.33 28.05
N GLY A 293 11.36 -26.38 27.14
CA GLY A 293 10.51 -26.18 25.97
C GLY A 293 11.19 -25.21 25.00
N TRP A 294 11.02 -25.43 23.71
CA TRP A 294 11.67 -24.62 22.68
C TRP A 294 10.91 -24.71 21.35
N GLY A 295 10.96 -23.64 20.58
CA GLY A 295 10.37 -23.61 19.24
C GLY A 295 10.85 -22.40 18.47
N GLN A 296 10.87 -22.53 17.15
CA GLN A 296 11.23 -21.45 16.24
C GLN A 296 10.39 -21.50 14.96
N GLY A 297 9.73 -20.38 14.66
CA GLY A 297 9.06 -20.14 13.39
C GLY A 297 9.88 -19.17 12.55
N GLY A 298 10.11 -19.51 11.28
CA GLY A 298 10.85 -18.65 10.37
C GLY A 298 12.34 -18.54 10.71
N ARG A 299 12.92 -17.38 10.43
CA ARG A 299 14.36 -17.12 10.60
C ARG A 299 14.72 -16.91 12.07
N ALA A 300 15.96 -17.20 12.47
CA ALA A 300 16.48 -16.95 13.81
C ALA A 300 16.62 -15.44 14.10
N ALA A 301 16.76 -15.07 15.37
CA ALA A 301 16.85 -13.67 15.77
C ALA A 301 18.18 -13.07 15.34
N PRO A 302 18.22 -11.79 14.91
CA PRO A 302 19.49 -11.11 14.67
C PRO A 302 20.32 -11.11 15.96
N GLY A 303 21.58 -11.55 15.89
CA GLY A 303 22.45 -11.64 17.07
C GLY A 303 22.18 -12.85 17.98
N SER A 304 21.35 -13.82 17.57
CA SER A 304 21.28 -15.14 18.20
C SER A 304 22.42 -16.06 17.75
N ASP A 305 23.58 -15.48 17.42
CA ASP A 305 24.67 -16.12 16.66
C ASP A 305 25.30 -17.31 17.39
N GLU A 306 25.00 -17.46 18.68
CA GLU A 306 25.51 -18.55 19.48
C GLU A 306 24.48 -19.66 19.65
N TYR A 307 24.37 -20.49 18.62
CA TYR A 307 23.70 -21.79 18.71
C TYR A 307 24.64 -22.89 18.24
N ILE A 308 24.45 -24.09 18.79
CA ILE A 308 25.16 -25.29 18.36
C ILE A 308 24.24 -26.07 17.44
N GLU A 309 24.74 -26.47 16.26
CA GLU A 309 23.94 -27.21 15.27
C GLU A 309 23.50 -28.59 15.78
N LYS A 310 24.38 -29.25 16.55
CA LYS A 310 24.17 -30.59 17.10
C LYS A 310 24.34 -30.57 18.63
N PRO A 311 23.39 -29.94 19.36
CA PRO A 311 23.47 -29.89 20.82
C PRO A 311 23.29 -31.31 21.40
N PRO A 312 24.07 -31.71 22.43
CA PRO A 312 23.93 -33.01 23.07
C PRO A 312 22.51 -33.22 23.59
N HIS A 313 22.00 -34.46 23.55
CA HIS A 313 20.70 -34.81 24.13
C HIS A 313 20.77 -34.98 25.65
N ASP A 314 21.94 -35.35 26.17
CA ASP A 314 22.25 -35.45 27.58
C ASP A 314 23.72 -35.11 27.84
N PHE A 315 24.10 -35.13 29.12
CA PHE A 315 25.47 -34.90 29.61
C PHE A 315 25.94 -36.09 30.44
N SER A 316 25.62 -37.31 30.00
CA SER A 316 26.02 -38.56 30.68
C SER A 316 27.51 -38.88 30.47
N GLN A 317 28.05 -38.54 29.29
CA GLN A 317 29.43 -38.82 28.91
C GLN A 317 30.42 -37.73 29.37
N GLN A 318 29.94 -36.52 29.63
CA GLN A 318 30.77 -35.39 30.04
C GLN A 318 29.99 -34.42 30.91
N ASP A 319 30.66 -33.86 31.93
CA ASP A 319 30.12 -32.78 32.73
C ASP A 319 29.67 -31.59 31.87
N PHE A 320 28.45 -31.08 32.10
CA PHE A 320 27.89 -29.91 31.42
C PHE A 320 28.87 -28.74 31.31
N TRP A 321 29.53 -28.38 32.41
CA TRP A 321 30.41 -27.21 32.44
C TRP A 321 31.70 -27.41 31.63
N ARG A 322 32.22 -28.65 31.54
CA ARG A 322 33.38 -28.96 30.70
C ARG A 322 32.98 -28.91 29.24
N TRP A 323 31.85 -29.53 28.91
CA TRP A 323 31.33 -29.51 27.55
C TRP A 323 31.11 -28.07 27.06
N VAL A 324 30.47 -27.23 27.88
CA VAL A 324 30.26 -25.80 27.59
C VAL A 324 31.59 -25.10 27.35
N HIS A 325 32.59 -25.32 28.20
CA HIS A 325 33.91 -24.68 28.08
C HIS A 325 34.66 -25.12 26.81
N GLU A 326 34.53 -26.39 26.40
CA GLU A 326 35.23 -26.95 25.25
C GLU A 326 34.55 -26.65 23.91
N HIS A 327 33.22 -26.48 23.89
CA HIS A 327 32.45 -26.44 22.64
C HIS A 327 31.66 -25.15 22.41
N THR A 328 31.60 -24.25 23.39
CA THR A 328 30.76 -23.05 23.34
C THR A 328 31.44 -21.86 24.01
N SER A 329 30.89 -20.66 23.84
CA SER A 329 31.21 -19.46 24.62
C SER A 329 30.06 -19.05 25.56
N TRP A 330 29.17 -20.00 25.93
CA TRP A 330 28.00 -19.70 26.76
C TRP A 330 28.38 -19.17 28.14
N ASP A 331 27.85 -18.00 28.50
CA ASP A 331 27.96 -17.48 29.87
C ASP A 331 27.01 -18.24 30.82
N ILE A 332 27.55 -19.28 31.46
CA ILE A 332 26.86 -20.09 32.48
C ILE A 332 26.94 -19.47 33.89
N PHE A 333 27.59 -18.32 34.07
CA PHE A 333 27.79 -17.70 35.38
C PHE A 333 26.78 -16.58 35.63
N THR A 334 26.65 -15.67 34.68
CA THR A 334 25.80 -14.47 34.74
C THR A 334 24.84 -14.35 33.57
N GLY A 335 24.97 -15.23 32.57
CA GLY A 335 24.19 -15.18 31.36
C GLY A 335 22.70 -15.28 31.67
N ARG A 336 21.89 -14.58 30.88
CA ARG A 336 20.44 -14.49 31.06
C ARG A 336 19.66 -15.20 29.96
N THR A 337 20.31 -15.89 29.04
CA THR A 337 19.66 -16.56 27.90
C THR A 337 19.42 -18.05 28.21
N ASN A 338 18.85 -18.75 27.23
CA ASN A 338 18.63 -20.19 27.22
C ASN A 338 19.37 -20.80 26.02
N PRO A 339 20.71 -20.79 25.99
CA PRO A 339 21.46 -21.14 24.80
C PRO A 339 21.28 -22.61 24.37
N MET A 340 21.05 -23.53 25.31
CA MET A 340 20.77 -24.93 24.98
C MET A 340 19.37 -25.08 24.35
N ALA A 341 18.33 -24.52 24.98
CA ALA A 341 16.98 -24.54 24.39
C ALA A 341 16.91 -23.78 23.07
N GLY A 342 17.67 -22.69 22.94
CA GLY A 342 17.82 -21.94 21.69
C GLY A 342 18.45 -22.78 20.58
N SER A 343 19.49 -23.56 20.90
CA SER A 343 20.11 -24.50 19.95
C SER A 343 19.12 -25.55 19.45
N TYR A 344 18.31 -26.13 20.35
CA TYR A 344 17.24 -27.05 19.93
C TYR A 344 16.14 -26.37 19.10
N ALA A 345 15.79 -25.11 19.42
CA ALA A 345 14.82 -24.34 18.65
C ALA A 345 15.30 -24.14 17.20
N VAL A 346 16.57 -23.74 17.02
CA VAL A 346 17.15 -23.52 15.68
C VAL A 346 17.27 -24.84 14.91
N ALA A 347 17.66 -25.93 15.57
CA ALA A 347 17.74 -27.25 14.95
C ALA A 347 16.37 -27.73 14.45
N GLY A 348 15.31 -27.54 15.25
CA GLY A 348 13.94 -27.91 14.92
C GLY A 348 13.11 -26.85 14.18
N ALA A 349 13.71 -25.74 13.75
CA ALA A 349 12.95 -24.58 13.29
C ALA A 349 12.03 -24.87 12.08
N ALA A 350 10.79 -24.39 12.16
CA ALA A 350 9.85 -24.35 11.05
C ALA A 350 10.28 -23.30 10.03
N ARG A 351 11.15 -23.70 9.08
CA ARG A 351 11.66 -22.84 8.02
C ARG A 351 10.71 -22.85 6.84
N TRP A 352 10.01 -21.74 6.63
CA TRP A 352 9.13 -21.55 5.48
C TRP A 352 9.74 -20.59 4.48
N ARG A 353 9.47 -20.83 3.20
CA ARG A 353 9.91 -19.93 2.14
C ARG A 353 9.15 -18.60 2.26
N SER A 354 9.86 -17.48 2.21
CA SER A 354 9.24 -16.15 2.17
C SER A 354 10.06 -15.25 1.26
N ARG A 355 9.36 -14.36 0.55
CA ARG A 355 10.01 -13.29 -0.23
C ARG A 355 10.30 -12.06 0.61
N GLY A 356 9.84 -12.02 1.86
CA GLY A 356 10.02 -10.90 2.78
C GLY A 356 9.02 -9.78 2.55
N LEU A 357 9.43 -8.55 2.86
CA LEU A 357 8.61 -7.37 2.62
C LEU A 357 8.52 -7.05 1.13
N PRO A 358 7.31 -6.79 0.59
CA PRO A 358 7.15 -6.42 -0.82
C PRO A 358 7.69 -5.02 -1.08
N SER A 359 8.00 -4.71 -2.34
CA SER A 359 8.02 -3.32 -2.79
C SER A 359 6.59 -2.77 -2.83
N TYR A 360 6.44 -1.47 -2.61
CA TYR A 360 5.16 -0.80 -2.62
C TYR A 360 5.27 0.53 -3.38
N PHE A 361 4.16 1.22 -3.59
CA PHE A 361 4.15 2.51 -4.27
C PHE A 361 3.85 3.63 -3.28
N GLU A 362 4.59 4.72 -3.41
CA GLU A 362 4.42 5.93 -2.60
C GLU A 362 4.51 7.18 -3.48
N LEU A 363 4.00 8.31 -2.98
CA LEU A 363 4.27 9.59 -3.60
C LEU A 363 5.78 9.90 -3.65
N ALA A 364 6.22 10.48 -4.76
CA ALA A 364 7.50 11.15 -4.80
C ALA A 364 7.49 12.40 -3.91
N ARG A 365 8.63 12.78 -3.32
CA ARG A 365 8.68 13.90 -2.36
C ARG A 365 8.17 15.23 -2.94
N HIS A 366 8.44 15.48 -4.23
CA HIS A 366 7.98 16.69 -4.91
C HIS A 366 6.45 16.71 -5.07
N ALA A 367 5.82 15.54 -5.18
CA ALA A 367 4.39 15.36 -5.34
C ALA A 367 3.62 15.31 -4.00
N ALA A 368 4.31 15.07 -2.89
CA ALA A 368 3.69 15.01 -1.56
C ALA A 368 3.21 16.39 -1.04
N ASN A 369 3.77 17.48 -1.56
CA ASN A 369 3.53 18.84 -1.06
C ASN A 369 2.63 19.69 -1.98
N ALA A 370 2.16 19.13 -3.10
CA ALA A 370 1.39 19.87 -4.09
C ALA A 370 0.26 19.02 -4.68
N PRO A 371 -0.87 19.64 -5.07
CA PRO A 371 -1.92 18.93 -5.79
C PRO A 371 -1.42 18.48 -7.17
N LEU A 372 -1.84 17.29 -7.59
CA LEU A 372 -1.46 16.71 -8.87
C LEU A 372 -2.37 17.27 -9.96
N ARG A 373 -1.89 18.32 -10.63
CA ARG A 373 -2.63 19.09 -11.64
C ARG A 373 -2.34 18.62 -13.06
N PHE A 374 -3.35 18.67 -13.91
CA PHE A 374 -3.21 18.60 -15.37
C PHE A 374 -4.22 19.54 -16.05
N ALA A 375 -3.92 19.90 -17.29
CA ALA A 375 -4.83 20.68 -18.12
C ALA A 375 -5.17 19.92 -19.41
N ILE A 376 -6.34 20.20 -19.95
CA ILE A 376 -6.79 19.67 -21.24
C ILE A 376 -7.22 20.80 -22.16
N GLN A 377 -7.05 20.57 -23.45
CA GLN A 377 -7.62 21.40 -24.50
C GLN A 377 -8.49 20.52 -25.38
N VAL A 378 -9.75 20.93 -25.55
CA VAL A 378 -10.71 20.26 -26.42
C VAL A 378 -10.97 21.16 -27.61
N ARG A 379 -10.81 20.60 -28.81
CA ARG A 379 -11.08 21.30 -30.08
C ARG A 379 -12.27 20.65 -30.76
N GLN A 380 -13.24 21.46 -31.18
CA GLN A 380 -14.35 21.06 -32.02
C GLN A 380 -14.19 21.67 -33.40
N SER A 381 -14.18 20.84 -34.44
CA SER A 381 -14.10 21.32 -35.83
C SER A 381 -15.29 22.24 -36.17
N ALA A 382 -15.01 23.40 -36.77
CA ALA A 382 -16.04 24.32 -37.25
C ALA A 382 -16.96 23.69 -38.29
N ALA A 383 -16.46 22.74 -39.08
CA ALA A 383 -17.25 22.00 -40.06
C ALA A 383 -18.41 21.20 -39.44
N SER A 384 -18.32 20.89 -38.13
CA SER A 384 -19.40 20.21 -37.39
C SER A 384 -20.47 21.15 -36.83
N LEU A 385 -20.27 22.47 -36.93
CA LEU A 385 -21.19 23.46 -36.36
C LEU A 385 -22.33 23.80 -37.31
N ALA A 386 -23.51 24.07 -36.76
CA ALA A 386 -24.67 24.51 -37.52
C ALA A 386 -24.59 26.00 -37.92
N THR A 387 -23.43 26.49 -38.36
CA THR A 387 -23.24 27.84 -38.92
C THR A 387 -23.50 27.86 -40.43
N THR A 388 -23.78 29.04 -40.99
CA THR A 388 -24.11 29.19 -42.42
C THR A 388 -22.96 28.84 -43.37
N ASP A 389 -21.74 28.82 -42.85
CA ASP A 389 -20.51 28.45 -43.56
C ASP A 389 -20.11 26.99 -43.29
N ALA A 390 -20.94 26.20 -42.59
CA ALA A 390 -20.66 24.82 -42.20
C ALA A 390 -21.89 23.89 -42.36
N ALA A 391 -22.31 23.19 -41.31
CA ALA A 391 -23.33 22.15 -41.35
C ALA A 391 -24.78 22.69 -41.24
N SER A 392 -25.00 24.01 -41.32
CA SER A 392 -26.36 24.56 -41.29
C SER A 392 -27.12 24.32 -42.60
N GLN A 393 -28.44 24.18 -42.49
CA GLN A 393 -29.35 24.28 -43.63
C GLN A 393 -29.53 25.73 -44.12
N VAL A 394 -29.23 26.72 -43.27
CA VAL A 394 -29.26 28.15 -43.62
C VAL A 394 -27.99 28.49 -44.40
N ARG A 395 -28.13 28.95 -45.64
CA ARG A 395 -26.99 29.30 -46.51
C ARG A 395 -26.52 30.74 -46.25
N ALA A 396 -25.21 30.95 -46.29
CA ALA A 396 -24.64 32.29 -46.18
C ALA A 396 -24.98 33.15 -47.42
N PRO A 397 -25.24 34.46 -47.25
CA PRO A 397 -25.32 35.38 -48.38
C PRO A 397 -23.99 35.43 -49.13
N THR A 398 -24.02 35.36 -50.47
CA THR A 398 -22.83 35.41 -51.32
C THR A 398 -22.47 36.85 -51.73
N GLY A 399 -21.19 37.11 -52.02
CA GLY A 399 -20.74 38.40 -52.57
C GLY A 399 -20.37 39.45 -51.52
N ARG A 400 -20.67 40.74 -51.78
CA ARG A 400 -20.25 41.89 -50.95
C ARG A 400 -20.79 41.87 -49.51
N TYR A 401 -21.86 41.11 -49.27
CA TYR A 401 -22.52 40.97 -47.97
C TYR A 401 -22.25 39.63 -47.29
N ALA A 402 -21.24 38.88 -47.76
CA ALA A 402 -20.83 37.63 -47.13
C ALA A 402 -20.37 37.87 -45.70
N TYR A 403 -21.00 37.18 -44.76
CA TYR A 403 -20.56 37.14 -43.37
C TYR A 403 -19.28 36.30 -43.28
N ARG A 404 -18.25 36.79 -42.59
CA ARG A 404 -17.03 36.02 -42.29
C ARG A 404 -17.14 35.49 -40.86
N GLY A 405 -17.74 34.32 -40.72
CA GLY A 405 -17.78 33.57 -39.46
C GLY A 405 -16.54 32.69 -39.25
N LEU A 406 -16.65 31.73 -38.34
CA LEU A 406 -15.67 30.64 -38.21
C LEU A 406 -15.59 29.88 -39.54
N ARG A 407 -14.39 29.77 -40.12
CA ARG A 407 -14.17 29.03 -41.37
C ARG A 407 -14.23 27.52 -41.09
N MET A 408 -14.61 26.71 -42.08
CA MET A 408 -14.64 25.24 -41.94
C MET A 408 -13.30 24.63 -41.50
N SER A 409 -12.18 25.27 -41.85
CA SER A 409 -10.82 24.86 -41.45
C SER A 409 -10.45 25.24 -40.02
N GLU A 410 -11.26 26.05 -39.35
CA GLU A 410 -11.04 26.50 -37.98
C GLU A 410 -11.70 25.55 -36.97
N SER A 411 -11.48 25.83 -35.69
CA SER A 411 -12.08 25.06 -34.61
C SER A 411 -12.47 25.96 -33.45
N VAL A 412 -13.53 25.58 -32.74
CA VAL A 412 -13.82 26.13 -31.43
C VAL A 412 -12.95 25.39 -30.43
N THR A 413 -12.13 26.13 -29.69
CA THR A 413 -11.18 25.57 -28.72
C THR A 413 -11.55 26.03 -27.32
N VAL A 414 -11.59 25.10 -26.38
CA VAL A 414 -11.73 25.39 -24.95
C VAL A 414 -10.64 24.65 -24.17
N ALA A 415 -10.09 25.30 -23.15
CA ALA A 415 -9.19 24.68 -22.20
C ALA A 415 -9.89 24.55 -20.84
N SER A 416 -9.62 23.45 -20.14
CA SER A 416 -10.07 23.21 -18.77
C SER A 416 -8.93 22.54 -18.00
N ALA A 417 -8.89 22.73 -16.69
CA ALA A 417 -7.88 22.11 -15.83
C ALA A 417 -8.52 21.52 -14.58
N ALA A 418 -7.88 20.47 -14.07
CA ALA A 418 -8.30 19.81 -12.86
C ALA A 418 -7.10 19.36 -12.05
N GLU A 419 -7.32 19.17 -10.75
CA GLU A 419 -6.29 18.68 -9.86
C GLU A 419 -6.82 17.59 -8.94
N THR A 420 -5.94 16.64 -8.66
CA THR A 420 -6.12 15.60 -7.65
C THR A 420 -5.36 16.01 -6.40
N TYR A 421 -6.05 16.19 -5.29
CA TYR A 421 -5.47 16.70 -4.05
C TYR A 421 -5.78 15.78 -2.86
N PHE A 422 -4.92 15.84 -1.85
CA PHE A 422 -5.13 15.13 -0.60
C PHE A 422 -6.01 15.96 0.34
N ALA A 423 -7.17 15.42 0.72
CA ALA A 423 -8.12 16.08 1.60
C ALA A 423 -7.95 15.56 3.03
N SER A 424 -7.09 16.20 3.82
CA SER A 424 -6.88 15.78 5.22
C SER A 424 -8.20 15.81 6.00
N PRO A 425 -8.50 14.75 6.78
CA PRO A 425 -9.74 14.70 7.55
C PRO A 425 -9.77 15.82 8.61
N PRO A 426 -10.98 16.27 9.02
CA PRO A 426 -11.12 17.31 10.04
C PRO A 426 -10.38 16.93 11.32
N GLY A 427 -9.52 17.83 11.83
CA GLY A 427 -8.71 17.60 13.03
C GLY A 427 -7.32 16.98 12.80
N ALA A 428 -6.92 16.73 11.55
CA ALA A 428 -5.60 16.21 11.18
C ALA A 428 -4.86 17.18 10.22
N ALA A 429 -4.78 18.46 10.60
CA ALA A 429 -4.22 19.53 9.74
C ALA A 429 -2.75 19.32 9.35
N ASP A 430 -1.98 18.57 10.16
CA ASP A 430 -0.56 18.28 9.93
C ASP A 430 -0.30 16.93 9.23
N GLU A 431 -1.35 16.24 8.76
CA GLU A 431 -1.18 14.95 8.08
C GLU A 431 -0.67 15.13 6.64
N LEU A 432 0.52 14.59 6.38
CA LEU A 432 1.16 14.63 5.05
C LEU A 432 0.41 13.75 4.05
N ALA A 433 0.34 14.22 2.80
CA ALA A 433 -0.21 13.43 1.70
C ALA A 433 0.64 12.18 1.48
N GLY A 434 -0.02 11.04 1.25
CA GLY A 434 0.66 9.78 0.98
C GLY A 434 -0.29 8.68 0.54
N LEU A 435 0.29 7.55 0.15
CA LEU A 435 -0.43 6.37 -0.31
C LEU A 435 -0.62 5.36 0.82
N PHE A 436 -0.85 5.81 2.05
CA PHE A 436 -1.36 4.99 3.16
C PHE A 436 -2.73 5.46 3.64
N ARG A 437 -3.25 6.56 3.08
CA ARG A 437 -4.53 7.16 3.43
C ARG A 437 -5.38 7.38 2.17
N PRO A 438 -6.60 6.83 2.10
CA PRO A 438 -7.45 6.93 0.93
C PRO A 438 -8.28 8.23 0.94
N TYR A 439 -7.62 9.39 1.05
CA TYR A 439 -8.28 10.70 1.12
C TYR A 439 -8.02 11.59 -0.10
N TRP A 440 -7.73 10.97 -1.25
CA TRP A 440 -7.57 11.70 -2.50
C TRP A 440 -8.92 12.08 -3.08
N GLN A 441 -9.05 13.35 -3.45
CA GLN A 441 -10.22 13.95 -4.07
C GLN A 441 -9.83 14.70 -5.34
N ALA A 442 -10.83 15.13 -6.10
CA ALA A 442 -10.66 15.86 -7.35
C ALA A 442 -11.46 17.16 -7.32
N ARG A 443 -10.92 18.21 -7.96
CA ARG A 443 -11.63 19.47 -8.22
C ARG A 443 -11.15 20.09 -9.52
N LEU A 444 -11.99 20.96 -10.09
CA LEU A 444 -11.56 21.84 -11.16
C LEU A 444 -10.55 22.87 -10.63
N SER A 445 -9.61 23.25 -11.48
CA SER A 445 -8.64 24.30 -11.19
C SER A 445 -8.55 25.28 -12.37
N PRO A 446 -8.09 26.52 -12.14
CA PRO A 446 -7.87 27.46 -13.22
C PRO A 446 -6.83 26.95 -14.22
N VAL A 447 -7.03 27.24 -15.51
CA VAL A 447 -6.02 27.06 -16.55
C VAL A 447 -4.89 28.06 -16.31
N ALA A 448 -3.65 27.59 -16.32
CA ALA A 448 -2.46 28.38 -16.03
C ALA A 448 -1.80 28.82 -17.35
N SER A 449 -1.10 29.96 -17.32
CA SER A 449 -0.35 30.45 -18.49
C SER A 449 0.79 29.52 -18.90
N THR A 450 1.24 28.65 -18.00
CA THR A 450 2.27 27.63 -18.25
C THR A 450 1.76 26.37 -18.94
N ASP A 451 0.44 26.22 -19.13
CA ASP A 451 -0.13 25.04 -19.78
C ASP A 451 0.14 25.10 -21.29
N VAL A 452 1.05 24.25 -21.76
CA VAL A 452 1.40 24.13 -23.17
C VAL A 452 0.68 22.94 -23.77
N PHE A 453 -0.18 23.20 -24.76
CA PHE A 453 -0.81 22.18 -25.58
C PHE A 453 -0.03 22.08 -26.89
N GLY A 454 0.39 20.86 -27.27
CA GLY A 454 1.12 20.65 -28.52
C GLY A 454 0.34 21.16 -29.75
N ALA A 455 1.07 21.51 -30.81
CA ALA A 455 0.48 21.60 -32.14
C ALA A 455 0.16 20.17 -32.61
N LEU A 456 -1.00 19.98 -33.24
CA LEU A 456 -1.27 18.74 -33.94
C LEU A 456 -0.45 18.69 -35.23
N PRO A 457 -0.05 17.50 -35.70
CA PRO A 457 0.56 17.34 -37.02
C PRO A 457 -0.33 17.88 -38.15
#